data_AF-A0A6B3GDE4-F1
#
_entry.id   AF-A0A6B3GDE4-F1
#
_cell.length_a   1.000
_cell.length_b   1.000
_cell.length_c   1.000
_cell.angle_alpha   90.00
_cell.angle_beta   90.00
_cell.angle_gamma   90.00
#
_symmetry.space_group_name_H-M   'P 1'
#
loop_
_entity.id
_entity.type
_entity.pdbx_description
1 polymer ?
#
loop_
_entity_poly.entity_id
_entity_poly.type
_entity_poly.pdbx_seq_one_letter_code
_entity_poly.pdbx_strand_id
1 'polypeptide(L)'
;DVYGQDELIVTVPSWRPDLNEPNDLAEEVIRLEGYENLPSTLPTPPSGRGLTDRQRLHRRIGRVLAGAGYVEALSYPFIGDAVLDQLGLEADDARRRTVKLVNPLSDEEP
;
A
#
# COMPACT_ATOMS: atom_id res chain seq x y z
N ASP A 1 -5.09 -31.50 20.36
CA ASP A 1 -4.76 -32.79 19.71
C ASP A 1 -4.74 -32.65 18.20
N VAL A 2 -3.91 -33.47 17.52
CA VAL A 2 -3.80 -33.53 16.06
C VAL A 2 -3.85 -35.00 15.64
N TYR A 3 -4.73 -35.36 14.70
CA TYR A 3 -4.88 -36.73 14.21
C TYR A 3 -5.35 -36.79 12.76
N GLY A 4 -5.10 -37.92 12.08
CA GLY A 4 -5.35 -38.10 10.65
C GLY A 4 -4.06 -38.38 9.86
N GLN A 5 -4.18 -38.71 8.58
CA GLN A 5 -3.05 -38.99 7.68
C GLN A 5 -3.05 -38.03 6.48
N ASP A 6 -4.01 -38.18 5.57
CA ASP A 6 -4.15 -37.29 4.41
C ASP A 6 -4.89 -36.00 4.76
N GLU A 7 -5.87 -36.09 5.67
CA GLU A 7 -6.59 -34.97 6.25
C GLU A 7 -6.31 -34.93 7.76
N LEU A 8 -5.91 -33.77 8.26
CA LEU A 8 -5.63 -33.57 9.69
C LEU A 8 -6.82 -32.89 10.36
N ILE A 9 -7.24 -33.47 11.49
CA ILE A 9 -8.16 -32.83 12.41
C ILE A 9 -7.34 -32.25 13.56
N VAL A 10 -7.43 -30.93 13.73
CA VAL A 10 -6.67 -30.18 14.72
C VAL A 10 -7.63 -29.56 15.72
N THR A 11 -7.49 -29.93 17.00
CA THR A 11 -8.15 -29.24 18.10
C THR A 11 -7.22 -28.15 18.61
N VAL A 12 -7.57 -26.91 18.28
CA VAL A 12 -6.84 -25.71 18.69
C VAL A 12 -7.05 -25.45 20.18
N PRO A 13 -5.99 -25.12 20.94
CA PRO A 13 -6.12 -24.78 22.35
C PRO A 13 -6.79 -23.42 22.57
N SER A 14 -7.51 -23.28 23.69
CA SER A 14 -8.33 -22.09 23.97
C SER A 14 -7.56 -20.76 24.06
N TRP A 15 -6.25 -20.80 24.30
CA TRP A 15 -5.40 -19.61 24.35
C TRP A 15 -4.82 -19.19 22.99
N ARG A 16 -5.14 -19.92 21.91
CA ARG A 16 -4.82 -19.58 20.52
C ARG A 16 -6.08 -19.27 19.71
N PRO A 17 -6.84 -18.23 20.09
CA PRO A 17 -8.06 -17.87 19.38
C PRO A 17 -7.79 -17.33 17.97
N ASP A 18 -6.53 -17.12 17.60
CA ASP A 18 -6.08 -16.72 16.27
C ASP A 18 -6.10 -17.88 15.26
N LEU A 19 -5.95 -19.14 15.70
CA LEU A 19 -5.89 -20.30 14.82
C LEU A 19 -7.30 -20.78 14.43
N ASN A 20 -7.85 -20.23 13.35
CA ASN A 20 -9.23 -20.50 12.92
C ASN A 20 -9.31 -21.14 11.53
N GLU A 21 -8.27 -21.02 10.72
CA GLU A 21 -8.20 -21.51 9.35
C GLU A 21 -6.98 -22.42 9.13
N PRO A 22 -6.99 -23.29 8.11
CA PRO A 22 -5.85 -24.14 7.79
C PRO A 22 -4.55 -23.37 7.53
N ASN A 23 -4.64 -22.13 7.02
CA ASN A 23 -3.47 -21.30 6.75
C ASN A 23 -2.76 -20.84 8.03
N ASP A 24 -3.51 -20.61 9.12
CA ASP A 24 -2.93 -20.24 10.42
C ASP A 24 -2.09 -21.40 10.99
N LEU A 25 -2.57 -22.64 10.77
CA LEU A 25 -1.83 -23.84 11.16
C LEU A 25 -0.58 -24.04 10.29
N ALA A 26 -0.68 -23.77 8.98
CA ALA A 26 0.47 -23.82 8.09
C ALA A 26 1.55 -22.78 8.48
N GLU A 27 1.13 -21.58 8.89
CA GLU A 27 2.03 -20.55 9.44
C GLU A 27 2.75 -21.04 10.71
N GLU A 28 2.03 -21.69 11.63
CA GLU A 28 2.65 -22.24 12.85
C GLU A 28 3.68 -23.33 12.57
N VAL A 29 3.40 -24.21 11.60
CA VAL A 29 4.36 -25.23 11.16
C VAL A 29 5.62 -24.58 10.61
N ILE A 30 5.50 -23.67 9.63
CA ILE A 30 6.70 -23.06 9.03
C ILE A 30 7.45 -22.15 10.02
N ARG A 31 6.76 -21.49 10.95
CA ARG A 31 7.37 -20.69 12.01
C ARG A 31 8.25 -21.53 12.94
N LEU A 32 7.87 -22.78 13.20
CA LEU A 32 8.63 -23.71 14.04
C LEU A 32 9.73 -24.45 13.26
N GLU A 33 9.45 -24.84 12.02
CA GLU A 33 10.43 -25.48 11.12
C GLU A 33 11.52 -24.50 10.66
N GLY A 34 11.27 -23.19 10.72
CA GLY A 34 12.21 -22.14 10.35
C GLY A 34 12.02 -21.67 8.91
N TYR A 35 11.74 -20.37 8.75
CA TYR A 35 11.54 -19.75 7.43
C TYR A 35 12.78 -19.80 6.54
N GLU A 36 13.96 -19.80 7.14
CA GLU A 36 15.25 -19.93 6.47
C GLU A 36 15.45 -21.26 5.74
N ASN A 37 14.68 -22.29 6.13
CA ASN A 37 14.72 -23.61 5.50
C ASN A 37 13.84 -23.68 4.24
N LEU A 38 13.01 -22.66 3.97
CA LEU A 38 12.19 -22.61 2.77
C LEU A 38 13.06 -22.24 1.56
N PRO A 39 13.04 -23.04 0.47
CA PRO A 39 13.84 -22.73 -0.71
C PRO A 39 13.32 -21.46 -1.39
N SER A 40 14.23 -20.54 -1.71
CA SER A 40 13.92 -19.36 -2.50
C SER A 40 13.66 -19.77 -3.95
N THR A 41 12.38 -19.78 -4.34
CA THR A 41 11.93 -20.16 -5.67
C THR A 41 11.15 -19.02 -6.31
N LEU A 42 11.52 -18.65 -7.54
CA LEU A 42 10.78 -17.64 -8.29
C LEU A 42 9.52 -18.27 -8.89
N PRO A 43 8.32 -17.69 -8.66
CA PRO A 43 7.14 -18.10 -9.40
C PRO A 43 7.32 -17.74 -10.88
N THR A 44 6.66 -18.48 -11.77
CA THR A 44 6.57 -18.11 -13.20
C THR A 44 5.31 -17.27 -13.40
N PRO A 45 5.42 -15.93 -13.53
CA PRO A 45 4.24 -15.10 -13.74
C PRO A 45 3.73 -15.24 -15.18
N PRO A 46 2.43 -14.97 -15.42
CA PRO A 46 1.93 -14.77 -16.78
C PRO A 46 2.59 -13.56 -17.43
N SER A 47 2.57 -13.49 -18.76
CA SER A 47 3.10 -12.35 -19.49
C SER A 47 2.36 -11.05 -19.12
N GLY A 48 3.10 -10.06 -18.64
CA GLY A 48 2.57 -8.73 -18.36
C GLY A 48 2.33 -7.90 -19.62
N ARG A 49 1.50 -6.86 -19.51
CA ARG A 49 1.25 -5.87 -20.59
C ARG A 49 2.24 -4.69 -20.58
N GLY A 50 3.22 -4.73 -19.67
CA GLY A 50 4.13 -3.61 -19.42
C GLY A 50 3.44 -2.42 -18.75
N LEU A 51 4.05 -1.24 -18.89
CA LEU A 51 3.52 0.00 -18.32
C LEU A 51 2.30 0.50 -19.11
N THR A 52 1.31 1.00 -18.37
CA THR A 52 0.19 1.78 -18.93
C THR A 52 0.69 3.06 -19.60
N ASP A 53 -0.09 3.60 -20.54
CA ASP A 53 0.26 4.84 -21.24
C ASP A 53 0.43 6.01 -20.27
N ARG A 54 -0.41 6.10 -19.23
CA ARG A 54 -0.29 7.11 -18.17
C ARG A 54 1.04 7.01 -17.42
N GLN A 55 1.50 5.81 -17.07
CA GLN A 55 2.79 5.62 -16.41
C GLN A 55 3.96 6.00 -17.33
N ARG A 56 3.89 5.65 -18.63
CA ARG A 56 4.90 6.05 -19.62
C ARG A 56 4.96 7.55 -19.79
N LEU A 57 3.80 8.21 -19.86
CA LEU A 57 3.69 9.66 -20.01
C LEU A 57 4.26 10.38 -18.80
N HIS A 58 3.90 9.97 -17.59
CA HIS A 58 4.40 10.58 -16.36
C HIS A 58 5.94 10.54 -16.30
N ARG A 59 6.55 9.38 -16.58
CA ARG A 59 8.01 9.23 -16.66
C ARG A 59 8.63 10.10 -17.75
N ARG A 60 7.95 10.26 -18.90
CA ARG A 60 8.44 11.09 -20.00
C ARG A 60 8.45 12.57 -19.61
N ILE A 61 7.37 13.06 -19.00
CA ILE A 61 7.27 14.46 -18.54
C ILE A 61 8.36 14.76 -17.51
N GLY A 62 8.57 13.88 -16.52
CA GLY A 62 9.63 14.04 -15.53
C GLY A 62 11.02 14.19 -16.17
N ARG A 63 11.36 13.33 -17.14
CA ARG A 63 12.64 13.43 -17.87
C ARG A 63 12.77 14.72 -18.68
N VAL A 64 11.70 15.19 -19.30
CA VAL A 64 11.70 16.44 -20.07
C VAL A 64 11.92 17.63 -19.15
N LEU A 65 11.24 17.69 -18.01
CA LEU A 65 11.42 18.76 -17.02
C LEU A 65 12.82 18.74 -16.41
N ALA A 66 13.35 17.55 -16.08
CA ALA A 66 14.73 17.41 -15.61
C ALA A 66 15.75 17.88 -16.67
N GLY A 67 15.53 17.53 -17.94
CA GLY A 67 16.36 18.01 -19.06
C GLY A 67 16.27 19.52 -19.28
N ALA A 68 15.17 20.15 -18.86
CA ALA A 68 14.99 21.60 -18.85
C ALA A 68 15.54 22.28 -17.58
N GLY A 69 16.18 21.55 -16.67
CA GLY A 69 16.82 22.09 -15.47
C GLY A 69 15.93 22.14 -14.22
N TYR A 70 14.72 21.57 -14.27
CA TYR A 70 13.86 21.48 -13.09
C TYR A 70 14.27 20.31 -12.20
N VAL A 71 14.10 20.49 -10.89
CA VAL A 71 14.28 19.42 -9.88
C VAL A 71 12.90 19.01 -9.39
N GLU A 72 12.61 17.71 -9.42
CA GLU A 72 11.36 17.17 -8.89
C GLU A 72 11.31 17.34 -7.37
N ALA A 73 10.17 17.84 -6.87
CA ALA A 73 9.88 17.95 -5.45
C ALA A 73 8.68 17.07 -5.10
N LEU A 74 8.78 16.34 -3.98
CA LEU A 74 7.65 15.60 -3.44
C LEU A 74 6.72 16.59 -2.72
N SER A 75 5.49 16.71 -3.20
CA SER A 75 4.45 17.52 -2.57
C SER A 75 3.56 16.64 -1.70
N TYR A 76 3.25 17.10 -0.50
CA TYR A 76 2.27 16.47 0.36
C TYR A 76 0.85 16.81 -0.11
N PRO A 77 -0.11 15.87 0.01
CA PRO A 77 -1.47 16.09 -0.45
C PRO A 77 -2.32 16.90 0.54
N PHE A 78 -1.75 17.35 1.65
CA PHE A 78 -2.42 18.02 2.76
C PHE A 78 -2.21 19.53 2.64
N ILE A 79 -3.30 20.27 2.51
CA ILE A 79 -3.28 21.73 2.43
C ILE A 79 -4.40 22.30 3.31
N GLY A 80 -4.05 23.28 4.13
CA GLY A 80 -5.05 24.10 4.83
C GLY A 80 -5.73 25.09 3.88
N ASP A 81 -6.90 25.59 4.28
CA ASP A 81 -7.67 26.54 3.46
C ASP A 81 -6.90 27.85 3.19
N ALA A 82 -5.97 28.22 4.07
CA ALA A 82 -5.07 29.37 3.91
C ALA A 82 -4.24 29.31 2.62
N VAL A 83 -3.87 28.12 2.14
CA VAL A 83 -3.13 27.96 0.87
C VAL A 83 -4.00 28.36 -0.32
N LEU A 84 -5.30 28.04 -0.28
CA LEU A 84 -6.25 28.39 -1.34
C LEU A 84 -6.46 29.90 -1.41
N ASP A 85 -6.42 30.57 -0.24
CA ASP A 85 -6.46 32.03 -0.14
C ASP A 85 -5.18 32.67 -0.70
N GLN A 86 -4.01 32.13 -0.37
CA GLN A 86 -2.72 32.58 -0.91
C GLN A 86 -2.62 32.42 -2.44
N LEU A 87 -3.28 31.41 -3.00
CA LEU A 87 -3.40 31.21 -4.44
C LEU A 87 -4.40 32.15 -5.11
N GLY A 88 -5.14 32.96 -4.33
CA GLY A 88 -6.12 33.92 -4.84
C GLY A 88 -7.34 33.26 -5.48
N LEU A 89 -7.75 32.08 -5.01
CA LEU A 89 -8.94 31.41 -5.53
C LEU A 89 -10.21 32.09 -5.00
N GLU A 90 -11.18 32.35 -5.88
CA GLU A 90 -12.49 32.87 -5.45
C GLU A 90 -13.23 31.86 -4.55
N ALA A 91 -14.17 32.34 -3.73
CA ALA A 91 -14.86 31.51 -2.74
C ALA A 91 -15.69 30.36 -3.36
N ASP A 92 -16.20 30.55 -4.58
CA ASP A 92 -16.98 29.57 -5.34
C ASP A 92 -16.13 28.72 -6.30
N ASP A 93 -14.79 28.87 -6.28
CA ASP A 93 -13.90 28.11 -7.14
C ASP A 93 -14.02 26.61 -6.87
N ALA A 94 -14.18 25.83 -7.94
CA ALA A 94 -14.31 24.38 -7.89
C ALA A 94 -13.17 23.68 -7.12
N ARG A 95 -11.96 24.25 -7.13
CA ARG A 95 -10.77 23.73 -6.44
C ARG A 95 -10.82 23.88 -4.93
N ARG A 96 -11.70 24.73 -4.38
CA ARG A 96 -11.97 24.83 -2.93
C ARG A 96 -12.85 23.69 -2.42
N ARG A 97 -13.43 22.87 -3.30
CA ARG A 97 -14.15 21.65 -2.93
C ARG A 97 -13.17 20.51 -2.69
N THR A 98 -12.55 20.52 -1.51
CA THR A 98 -11.55 19.54 -1.10
C THR A 98 -12.17 18.39 -0.30
N VAL A 99 -11.48 17.24 -0.28
CA VAL A 99 -11.80 16.15 0.64
C VAL A 99 -11.21 16.48 2.00
N LYS A 100 -12.03 16.51 3.05
CA LYS A 100 -11.59 16.82 4.42
C LYS A 100 -11.25 15.53 5.17
N LEU A 101 -10.08 15.50 5.80
CA LEU A 101 -9.72 14.42 6.72
C LEU A 101 -10.45 14.58 8.04
N VAL A 102 -10.84 13.45 8.64
CA VAL A 102 -11.58 13.42 9.91
C VAL A 102 -10.63 13.55 11.11
N ASN A 103 -9.38 13.09 10.97
CA ASN A 103 -8.37 13.04 12.02
C ASN A 103 -7.00 13.48 11.49
N PRO A 104 -6.88 14.74 11.00
CA PRO A 104 -5.60 15.26 10.56
C PRO A 104 -4.58 15.28 11.71
N LEU A 105 -3.30 15.18 11.38
CA LEU A 105 -2.23 15.39 12.37
C LEU A 105 -2.11 16.88 12.75
N SER A 106 -2.50 17.78 11.85
CA SER A 106 -2.47 19.24 12.03
C SER A 106 -3.62 19.88 11.24
N ASP A 107 -4.33 20.84 11.80
CA ASP A 107 -5.39 21.56 11.05
C ASP A 107 -4.84 22.52 9.98
N GLU A 108 -3.57 22.93 10.10
CA GLU A 108 -2.91 23.81 9.12
C GLU A 108 -2.41 23.04 7.88
N GLU A 109 -2.07 21.76 8.08
CA GLU A 109 -1.66 20.81 7.04
C GLU A 109 -2.44 19.49 7.23
N PRO A 110 -3.78 19.52 7.00
CA PRO A 110 -4.70 18.47 7.42
C PRO A 110 -4.67 17.22 6.54
#